data_AF-A0A9E5V205-F1
#
_entry.id   AF-A0A9E5V205-F1
#
_cell.length_a   1.000
_cell.length_b   1.000
_cell.length_c   1.000
_cell.angle_alpha   90.00
_cell.angle_beta   90.00
_cell.angle_gamma   90.00
#
_symmetry.space_group_name_H-M   'P 1'
#
loop_
_entity.id
_entity.type
_entity.pdbx_description
1 polymer ?
#
loop_
_entity_poly.entity_id
_entity_poly.type
_entity_poly.pdbx_seq_one_letter_code
_entity_poly.pdbx_strand_id
1 'polypeptide(L)'
;MRQTTRFYRTQLQITGEAGIVSLTLPAHAGMPPLEVGELYRWSFSLICDSGDRSADVYTEGWIQRVEPAPDLVAQLEAAAESDRPAIYAAAGFWHDALSAIAEQRRADPEDAAANARWRNLLESVGLGAIADEPLDHAD
;
A
#
# COMPACT_ATOMS: atom_id res chain seq x y z
N MET A 1 -28.25 -11.42 4.34
CA MET A 1 -26.85 -11.25 4.78
C MET A 1 -25.98 -11.35 3.53
N ARG A 2 -25.23 -10.31 3.15
CA ARG A 2 -24.28 -10.41 2.02
C ARG A 2 -23.14 -11.32 2.48
N GLN A 3 -22.86 -12.39 1.74
CA GLN A 3 -21.71 -13.26 2.03
C GLN A 3 -20.44 -12.48 1.73
N THR A 4 -19.60 -12.27 2.74
CA THR A 4 -18.27 -11.67 2.56
C THR A 4 -17.31 -12.80 2.17
N THR A 5 -17.01 -12.94 0.89
CA THR A 5 -16.00 -13.88 0.42
C THR A 5 -14.62 -13.39 0.84
N ARG A 6 -13.90 -14.18 1.65
CA ARG A 6 -12.55 -13.84 2.10
C ARG A 6 -11.54 -14.19 1.00
N PHE A 7 -10.96 -13.16 0.37
CA PHE A 7 -9.94 -13.33 -0.66
C PHE A 7 -8.60 -13.77 -0.06
N TYR A 8 -8.09 -13.03 0.91
CA TYR A 8 -6.79 -13.28 1.54
C TYR A 8 -6.87 -13.07 3.06
N ARG A 9 -6.05 -13.81 3.80
CA ARG A 9 -5.77 -13.54 5.21
C ARG A 9 -4.42 -14.12 5.58
N THR A 10 -3.59 -13.32 6.24
CA THR A 10 -2.34 -13.76 6.85
C THR A 10 -2.16 -13.12 8.23
N GLN A 11 -1.14 -13.57 8.96
CA GLN A 11 -0.62 -12.92 10.16
C GLN A 11 0.83 -12.55 9.88
N LEU A 12 1.19 -11.30 10.18
CA LEU A 12 2.55 -10.80 10.02
C LEU A 12 3.21 -10.77 11.39
N GLN A 13 4.47 -11.19 11.46
CA GLN A 13 5.27 -10.95 12.65
C GLN A 13 5.84 -9.53 12.57
N ILE A 14 5.58 -8.72 13.59
CA ILE A 14 6.14 -7.37 13.71
C ILE A 14 7.24 -7.39 14.77
N THR A 15 8.30 -6.61 14.55
CA THR A 15 9.48 -6.55 15.43
C THR A 15 9.20 -5.84 16.76
N GLY A 16 8.05 -5.16 16.87
CA GLY A 16 7.68 -4.34 18.02
C GLY A 16 8.21 -2.90 17.94
N GLU A 17 8.95 -2.56 16.88
CA GLU A 17 9.38 -1.20 16.59
C GLU A 17 8.28 -0.44 15.84
N ALA A 18 8.19 0.87 16.07
CA ALA A 18 7.31 1.73 15.28
C ALA A 18 7.87 1.86 13.87
N GLY A 19 7.00 1.81 12.88
CA GLY A 19 7.42 1.75 11.48
C GLY A 19 6.26 1.63 10.50
N ILE A 20 6.61 1.65 9.22
CA ILE A 20 5.72 1.43 8.10
C ILE A 20 6.03 0.05 7.53
N VAL A 21 4.99 -0.78 7.46
CA VAL A 21 5.11 -2.17 7.04
C VAL A 21 4.58 -2.34 5.62
N SER A 22 5.37 -2.97 4.76
CA SER A 22 4.95 -3.40 3.42
C SER A 22 4.56 -4.88 3.44
N LEU A 23 3.41 -5.21 2.84
CA LEU A 23 2.95 -6.58 2.63
C LEU A 23 2.84 -6.88 1.14
N THR A 24 3.59 -7.87 0.66
CA THR A 24 3.43 -8.41 -0.69
C THR A 24 2.49 -9.61 -0.65
N LEU A 25 1.40 -9.56 -1.43
CA LEU A 25 0.49 -10.70 -1.52
C LEU A 25 1.16 -11.86 -2.27
N PRO A 26 1.13 -13.09 -1.73
CA PRO A 26 1.79 -14.23 -2.35
C PRO A 26 1.11 -14.59 -3.69
N ALA A 27 1.90 -14.60 -4.77
CA ALA A 27 1.45 -14.91 -6.13
C ALA A 27 0.82 -16.31 -6.27
N HIS A 28 1.14 -17.24 -5.36
CA HIS A 28 0.72 -18.64 -5.41
C HIS A 28 -0.44 -18.99 -4.47
N ALA A 29 -1.10 -18.00 -3.85
CA ALA A 29 -2.23 -18.28 -2.96
C ALA A 29 -3.52 -18.70 -3.69
N GLY A 30 -3.48 -18.93 -5.01
CA GLY A 30 -4.62 -19.38 -5.80
C GLY A 30 -5.76 -18.37 -5.89
N MET A 31 -5.46 -17.09 -5.63
CA MET A 31 -6.44 -16.01 -5.62
C MET A 31 -6.61 -15.45 -7.03
N PRO A 32 -7.83 -15.31 -7.56
CA PRO A 32 -8.05 -14.60 -8.80
C PRO A 32 -7.66 -13.11 -8.62
N PRO A 33 -7.22 -12.43 -9.70
CA PRO A 33 -7.03 -10.99 -9.68
C PRO A 33 -8.31 -10.27 -9.23
N LEU A 34 -8.16 -9.11 -8.60
CA LEU A 34 -9.31 -8.25 -8.31
C LEU A 34 -10.01 -7.87 -9.62
N GLU A 35 -11.34 -7.88 -9.61
CA GLU A 35 -12.17 -7.50 -10.75
C GLU A 35 -12.22 -5.97 -10.87
N VAL A 36 -12.22 -5.49 -12.11
CA VAL A 36 -12.29 -4.06 -12.41
C VAL A 36 -13.66 -3.51 -12.00
N GLY A 37 -13.67 -2.39 -11.30
CA GLY A 37 -14.88 -1.71 -10.85
C GLY A 37 -15.44 -2.25 -9.53
N GLU A 38 -14.95 -3.39 -9.03
CA GLU A 38 -15.44 -3.99 -7.80
C GLU A 38 -14.73 -3.43 -6.55
N LEU A 39 -15.50 -3.26 -5.48
CA LEU A 39 -15.03 -2.78 -4.17
C LEU A 39 -14.69 -3.95 -3.25
N TYR A 40 -13.44 -3.99 -2.80
CA TYR A 40 -12.92 -4.98 -1.88
C TYR A 40 -12.64 -4.36 -0.52
N ARG A 41 -13.09 -5.01 0.56
CA ARG A 41 -12.81 -4.56 1.92
C ARG A 41 -11.55 -5.24 2.44
N TRP A 42 -10.65 -4.44 3.02
CA TRP A 42 -9.52 -4.94 3.79
C TRP A 42 -9.67 -4.52 5.25
N SER A 43 -9.03 -5.28 6.14
CA SER A 43 -8.95 -4.97 7.56
C SER A 43 -7.60 -5.40 8.11
N PHE A 44 -7.04 -4.62 9.02
CA PHE A 44 -5.80 -4.91 9.72
C PHE A 44 -6.02 -4.78 11.22
N SER A 45 -5.47 -5.70 12.01
CA SER A 45 -5.62 -5.72 13.47
C SER A 45 -4.29 -6.04 14.13
N LEU A 46 -3.89 -5.23 15.10
CA LEU A 46 -2.78 -5.52 16.00
C LEU A 46 -3.27 -6.48 17.09
N ILE A 47 -2.72 -7.69 17.11
CA ILE A 47 -3.08 -8.72 18.08
C ILE A 47 -2.24 -8.51 19.33
N CYS A 48 -2.85 -7.99 20.39
CA CYS A 48 -2.15 -7.74 21.66
C CYS A 48 -2.26 -8.92 22.63
N ASP A 49 -3.43 -9.57 22.69
CA ASP A 49 -3.69 -10.77 23.47
C ASP A 49 -4.39 -11.81 22.57
N SER A 50 -3.75 -12.95 22.36
CA SER A 50 -4.29 -14.01 21.50
C SER A 50 -5.44 -14.80 22.15
N GLY A 51 -5.57 -14.74 23.48
CA GLY A 51 -6.66 -15.34 24.26
C GLY A 51 -7.89 -14.43 24.37
N ASP A 52 -7.71 -13.10 24.31
CA ASP A 52 -8.78 -12.11 24.29
C ASP A 52 -8.49 -10.96 23.33
N ARG A 53 -9.07 -11.05 22.13
CA ARG A 53 -8.88 -10.07 21.05
C ARG A 53 -9.86 -8.89 21.11
N SER A 54 -10.65 -8.75 22.18
CA SER A 54 -11.67 -7.69 22.29
C SER A 54 -11.08 -6.29 22.36
N ALA A 55 -9.81 -6.17 22.74
CA ALA A 55 -9.06 -4.92 22.85
C ALA A 55 -8.10 -4.67 21.69
N ASP A 56 -8.11 -5.50 20.63
CA ASP A 56 -7.24 -5.32 19.47
C ASP A 56 -7.49 -3.96 18.80
N VAL A 57 -6.42 -3.21 18.55
CA VAL A 57 -6.48 -2.02 17.70
C VAL A 57 -6.66 -2.49 16.27
N TYR A 58 -7.74 -2.06 15.61
CA TYR A 58 -8.02 -2.44 14.23
C TYR A 58 -8.34 -1.24 13.35
N THR A 59 -8.09 -1.39 12.06
CA THR A 59 -8.47 -0.46 11.01
C THR A 59 -8.98 -1.23 9.80
N GLU A 60 -9.75 -0.57 8.95
CA GLU A 60 -10.31 -1.15 7.74
C GLU A 60 -10.50 -0.10 6.66
N GLY A 61 -10.65 -0.57 5.43
CA GLY A 61 -10.87 0.29 4.30
C GLY A 61 -11.34 -0.47 3.07
N TRP A 62 -11.43 0.27 1.98
CA TRP A 62 -11.84 -0.24 0.68
C TRP A 62 -10.72 -0.05 -0.34
N ILE A 63 -10.58 -1.02 -1.23
CA ILE A 63 -9.73 -0.96 -2.42
C ILE A 63 -10.63 -1.24 -3.62
N GLN A 64 -10.47 -0.47 -4.68
CA GLN A 64 -11.12 -0.70 -5.95
C GLN A 64 -10.04 -0.88 -7.02
N ARG A 65 -10.13 -1.92 -7.84
CA ARG A 65 -9.33 -1.98 -9.06
C ARG A 65 -10.01 -1.12 -10.12
N VAL A 66 -9.29 -0.12 -10.61
CA VAL A 66 -9.77 0.77 -11.67
C VAL A 66 -9.03 0.44 -12.96
N GLU A 67 -9.74 0.43 -14.09
CA GLU A 67 -9.09 0.29 -15.40
C GLU A 67 -8.36 1.60 -15.72
N PRO A 68 -7.04 1.57 -15.97
CA PRO A 68 -6.31 2.78 -16.34
C PRO A 68 -6.75 3.27 -17.72
N ALA A 69 -6.84 4.59 -17.88
CA ALA A 69 -7.08 5.17 -19.20
C ALA A 69 -5.92 4.81 -20.16
N PRO A 70 -6.18 4.61 -21.46
CA PRO A 70 -5.11 4.28 -22.43
C PRO A 70 -3.96 5.28 -22.43
N ASP A 71 -4.26 6.57 -22.27
CA ASP A 71 -3.25 7.63 -22.20
C ASP A 71 -2.35 7.50 -20.96
N LEU A 72 -2.89 7.04 -19.83
CA LEU A 72 -2.10 6.77 -18.62
C LEU A 72 -1.15 5.60 -18.86
N VAL A 73 -1.63 4.53 -19.50
CA VAL A 73 -0.80 3.36 -19.84
C VAL A 73 0.35 3.79 -20.76
N ALA A 74 0.07 4.53 -21.82
CA ALA A 74 1.09 5.02 -22.75
C ALA A 74 2.13 5.92 -22.08
N GLN A 75 1.70 6.78 -21.14
CA GLN A 75 2.63 7.61 -20.36
C GLN A 75 3.55 6.77 -19.47
N LEU A 76 3.01 5.76 -18.79
CA LEU A 76 3.78 4.88 -17.90
C LEU A 76 4.78 4.00 -18.66
N GLU A 77 4.44 3.56 -19.88
CA GLU A 77 5.33 2.78 -20.75
C GLU A 77 6.50 3.62 -21.29
N ALA A 78 6.26 4.90 -21.60
CA ALA A 78 7.29 5.81 -22.09
C ALA A 78 8.16 6.42 -20.99
N ALA A 79 7.67 6.45 -19.74
CA ALA A 79 8.34 7.08 -18.62
C ALA A 79 9.44 6.21 -17.99
N ALA A 80 10.49 6.88 -17.50
CA ALA A 80 11.44 6.24 -16.59
C ALA A 80 10.74 5.83 -15.29
N GLU A 81 11.22 4.77 -14.64
CA GLU A 81 10.66 4.29 -13.37
C GLU A 81 10.67 5.35 -12.27
N SER A 82 11.64 6.26 -12.30
CA SER A 82 11.73 7.41 -11.40
C SER A 82 10.52 8.35 -11.46
N ASP A 83 9.90 8.47 -12.64
CA ASP A 83 8.87 9.46 -12.95
C ASP A 83 7.45 8.91 -12.75
N ARG A 84 7.31 7.58 -12.72
CA ARG A 84 6.01 6.89 -12.57
C ARG A 84 5.19 7.34 -11.36
N PRO A 85 5.76 7.58 -10.16
CA PRO A 85 4.96 8.07 -9.04
C PRO A 85 4.19 9.36 -9.31
N ALA A 86 4.81 10.31 -10.00
CA ALA A 86 4.19 11.58 -10.32
C ALA A 86 3.05 11.40 -11.33
N ILE A 87 3.21 10.48 -12.29
CA ILE A 87 2.20 10.12 -13.27
C ILE A 87 0.98 9.48 -12.59
N TYR A 88 1.20 8.50 -11.70
CA TYR A 88 0.11 7.91 -10.91
C TYR A 88 -0.63 8.93 -10.06
N ALA A 89 0.11 9.77 -9.33
CA ALA A 89 -0.47 10.80 -8.46
C ALA A 89 -1.33 11.80 -9.26
N ALA A 90 -0.82 12.27 -10.41
CA ALA A 90 -1.55 13.19 -11.29
C ALA A 90 -2.83 12.57 -11.86
N ALA A 91 -2.85 11.25 -12.08
CA ALA A 91 -4.01 10.50 -12.54
C ALA A 91 -4.97 10.07 -11.41
N GLY A 92 -4.68 10.42 -10.14
CA GLY A 92 -5.51 10.07 -8.99
C GLY A 92 -5.29 8.66 -8.43
N PHE A 93 -4.27 7.93 -8.91
CA PHE A 93 -3.90 6.60 -8.43
C PHE A 93 -2.97 6.71 -7.20
N TRP A 94 -3.52 7.22 -6.08
CA TRP A 94 -2.73 7.52 -4.88
C TRP A 94 -2.04 6.29 -4.28
N HIS A 95 -2.71 5.13 -4.25
CA HIS A 95 -2.13 3.88 -3.73
C HIS A 95 -0.96 3.38 -4.58
N ASP A 96 -1.07 3.49 -5.90
CA ASP A 96 -0.01 3.14 -6.85
C ASP A 96 1.17 4.10 -6.74
N ALA A 97 0.90 5.41 -6.61
CA ALA A 97 1.93 6.41 -6.35
C ALA A 97 2.69 6.12 -5.05
N LEU A 98 1.98 5.83 -3.96
CA LEU A 98 2.58 5.48 -2.66
C LEU A 98 3.48 4.24 -2.79
N SER A 99 2.97 3.19 -3.43
CA SER A 99 3.69 1.92 -3.63
C SER A 99 4.96 2.13 -4.47
N ALA A 100 4.87 2.89 -5.56
CA ALA A 100 6.01 3.18 -6.42
C ALA A 100 7.10 4.00 -5.71
N ILE A 101 6.73 4.96 -4.85
CA ILE A 101 7.72 5.71 -4.06
C ILE A 101 8.36 4.80 -2.99
N ALA A 102 7.57 3.95 -2.34
CA ALA A 102 8.09 2.97 -1.38
C ALA A 102 9.11 2.02 -2.03
N GLU A 103 8.86 1.57 -3.27
CA GLU A 103 9.82 0.78 -4.04
C GLU A 103 11.11 1.54 -4.36
N GLN A 104 11.00 2.80 -4.81
CA GLN A 104 12.17 3.66 -5.05
C GLN A 104 13.01 3.86 -3.78
N ARG A 105 12.37 4.15 -2.64
CA ARG A 105 13.05 4.30 -1.35
C ARG A 105 13.73 3.01 -0.87
N ARG A 106 13.16 1.84 -1.18
CA ARG A 106 13.80 0.56 -0.86
C ARG A 106 15.01 0.28 -1.76
N ALA A 107 14.92 0.66 -3.03
CA ALA A 107 16.00 0.48 -3.98
C ALA A 107 17.20 1.39 -3.69
N ASP A 108 16.94 2.65 -3.30
CA ASP A 108 17.94 3.61 -2.87
C ASP A 108 17.44 4.43 -1.67
N PRO A 109 17.75 4.00 -0.43
CA PRO A 109 17.34 4.71 0.79
C PRO A 109 17.92 6.12 0.91
N GLU A 110 19.03 6.42 0.23
CA GLU A 110 19.70 7.72 0.29
C GLU A 110 19.20 8.69 -0.81
N ASP A 111 18.30 8.26 -1.70
CA ASP A 111 17.70 9.12 -2.71
C ASP A 111 16.84 10.22 -2.06
N ALA A 112 17.44 11.41 -1.94
CA ALA A 112 16.80 12.59 -1.40
C ALA A 112 15.52 12.98 -2.15
N ALA A 113 15.43 12.71 -3.45
CA ALA A 113 14.25 13.00 -4.25
C ALA A 113 13.12 12.02 -3.95
N ALA A 114 13.40 10.71 -3.83
CA ALA A 114 12.41 9.72 -3.39
C ALA A 114 11.92 10.00 -1.97
N ASN A 115 12.84 10.37 -1.07
CA ASN A 115 12.52 10.73 0.31
C ASN A 115 11.62 11.98 0.40
N ALA A 116 11.88 13.01 -0.42
CA ALA A 116 11.02 14.18 -0.52
C ALA A 116 9.64 13.85 -1.10
N ARG A 117 9.56 13.05 -2.17
CA ARG A 117 8.28 12.60 -2.76
C ARG A 117 7.42 11.87 -1.74
N TRP A 118 8.02 10.99 -0.94
CA TRP A 118 7.34 10.24 0.12
C TRP A 118 6.72 11.14 1.17
N ARG A 119 7.52 12.05 1.75
CA ARG A 119 7.04 13.00 2.75
C ARG A 119 5.90 13.85 2.20
N ASN A 120 6.07 14.42 1.01
CA ASN A 120 5.04 15.26 0.38
C ASN A 120 3.73 14.48 0.16
N LEU A 121 3.82 13.23 -0.29
CA LEU A 121 2.64 12.40 -0.53
C LEU A 121 1.90 12.09 0.78
N LEU A 122 2.62 11.74 1.84
CA LEU A 122 2.01 11.46 3.14
C LEU A 122 1.43 12.74 3.78
N GLU A 123 2.12 13.87 3.69
CA GLU A 123 1.61 15.17 4.14
C GLU A 123 0.32 15.56 3.45
N SER A 124 0.19 15.29 2.14
CA SER A 124 -1.02 15.62 1.36
C SER A 124 -2.30 14.99 1.90
N VAL A 125 -2.19 13.91 2.68
CA VAL A 125 -3.31 13.19 3.30
C VAL A 125 -3.26 13.23 4.84
N GLY A 126 -2.46 14.12 5.43
CA GLY A 126 -2.36 14.30 6.87
C GLY A 126 -1.54 13.22 7.61
N LEU A 127 -0.76 12.42 6.88
CA LEU A 127 0.12 11.37 7.43
C LEU A 127 1.58 11.84 7.60
N GLY A 128 1.84 13.14 7.60
CA GLY A 128 3.21 13.68 7.73
C GLY A 128 3.94 13.23 9.00
N ALA A 129 3.22 12.93 10.08
CA ALA A 129 3.79 12.47 11.35
C ALA A 129 4.52 11.12 11.25
N ILE A 130 4.19 10.29 10.25
CA ILE A 130 4.83 8.98 10.04
C ILE A 130 5.83 9.00 8.87
N ALA A 131 6.08 10.16 8.25
CA ALA A 131 6.89 10.23 7.03
C ALA A 131 8.37 9.85 7.23
N ASP A 132 8.86 9.97 8.46
CA ASP A 132 10.25 9.70 8.84
C ASP A 132 10.41 8.35 9.58
N GLU A 133 9.33 7.58 9.71
CA GLU A 133 9.37 6.22 10.25
C GLU A 133 10.07 5.26 9.28
N PRO A 134 10.74 4.19 9.78
CA PRO A 134 11.39 3.21 8.93
C PRO A 134 10.37 2.48 8.04
N LEU A 135 10.77 2.17 6.80
CA LEU A 135 9.98 1.36 5.88
C LEU A 135 10.51 -0.07 5.89
N ASP A 136 9.85 -0.94 6.65
CA ASP A 136 10.22 -2.33 6.81
C ASP A 136 9.39 -3.26 5.91
N HIS A 137 9.98 -4.40 5.57
CA HIS A 137 9.27 -5.51 4.95
C HIS A 137 8.77 -6.43 6.08
N ALA A 138 7.47 -6.76 6.08
CA ALA A 138 6.99 -7.84 6.95
C ALA A 138 7.14 -9.17 6.23
N ASP A 139 7.80 -10.12 6.91
CA ASP A 139 7.91 -11.53 6.49
C ASP A 139 6.68 -12.35 6.91
#